data_AF-A0A5B1QPA9-F1
#
_entry.id   AF-A0A5B1QPA9-F1
#
_cell.length_a   1.000
_cell.length_b   1.000
_cell.length_c   1.000
_cell.angle_alpha   90.00
_cell.angle_beta   90.00
_cell.angle_gamma   90.00
#
_symmetry.space_group_name_H-M   'P 1'
#
loop_
_entity.id
_entity.type
_entity.pdbx_description
1 polymer ?
#
loop_
_entity_poly.entity_id
_entity_poly.type
_entity_poly.pdbx_seq_one_letter_code
_entity_poly.pdbx_strand_id
1 'polypeptide(L)'
;MHHIETEATFYEGKLRDLQGLHIPVCHGYFSGSTRGGPVACLVLDYCCEPVQDSFSNLSPRFKRAILSSALAIHDAGVATHDWAERNVLDYHGCPMIIDFDEARPHECKRKMQVIEGEDPPRCADFGCSEIFRLVKNLGLWKSSESCSSLSRIWRCRD
;
A
#
# COMPACT_ATOMS: atom_id res chain seq x y z
N MET A 1 -22.40 -0.27 0.16
CA MET A 1 -22.32 0.90 1.06
C MET A 1 -21.75 0.50 2.42
N HIS A 2 -20.66 -0.28 2.46
CA HIS A 2 -19.96 -0.68 3.71
C HIS A 2 -18.44 -0.46 3.64
N HIS A 3 -17.94 0.09 2.52
CA HIS A 3 -16.51 0.25 2.24
C HIS A 3 -15.85 1.24 3.21
N ILE A 4 -16.47 2.41 3.43
CA ILE A 4 -15.93 3.46 4.30
C ILE A 4 -15.98 3.13 5.80
N GLU A 5 -17.01 2.40 6.24
CA GLU A 5 -17.09 1.92 7.63
C GLU A 5 -16.01 0.85 7.88
N THR A 6 -15.82 -0.06 6.93
CA THR A 6 -14.74 -1.06 7.00
C THR A 6 -13.38 -0.38 7.08
N GLU A 7 -13.11 0.59 6.20
CA GLU A 7 -11.89 1.39 6.21
C GLU A 7 -11.66 2.08 7.57
N ALA A 8 -12.69 2.71 8.14
CA ALA A 8 -12.60 3.37 9.45
C ALA A 8 -12.11 2.44 10.56
N THR A 9 -12.54 1.17 10.55
CA THR A 9 -12.10 0.18 11.55
C THR A 9 -10.59 -0.10 11.51
N PHE A 10 -9.94 0.07 10.34
CA PHE A 10 -8.48 -0.09 10.25
C PHE A 10 -7.76 1.10 10.88
N TYR A 11 -8.20 2.32 10.60
CA TYR A 11 -7.65 3.54 11.22
C TYR A 11 -7.78 3.51 12.74
N GLU A 12 -8.95 3.14 13.27
CA GLU A 12 -9.21 3.09 14.71
C GLU A 12 -8.59 1.87 15.40
N GLY A 13 -8.31 0.82 14.64
CA GLY A 13 -7.81 -0.46 15.14
C GLY A 13 -6.34 -0.70 14.79
N LYS A 14 -6.10 -1.65 13.87
CA LYS A 14 -4.77 -2.19 13.59
C LYS A 14 -3.76 -1.14 13.10
N LEU A 15 -4.22 -0.12 12.39
CA LEU A 15 -3.33 0.91 11.83
C LEU A 15 -3.19 2.15 12.73
N ARG A 16 -3.80 2.15 13.92
CA ARG A 16 -3.81 3.31 14.83
C ARG A 16 -2.42 3.86 15.10
N ASP A 17 -1.45 2.97 15.34
CA ASP A 17 -0.09 3.38 15.71
C ASP A 17 0.76 3.81 14.49
N LEU A 18 0.21 3.74 13.27
CA LEU A 18 0.84 4.19 12.02
C LEU A 18 0.35 5.57 11.54
N GLN A 19 -0.69 6.11 12.18
CA GLN A 19 -1.25 7.41 11.84
C GLN A 19 -0.24 8.54 12.06
N GLY A 20 -0.13 9.45 11.09
CA GLY A 20 0.86 10.53 11.06
C GLY A 20 2.28 10.09 10.67
N LEU A 21 2.52 8.78 10.48
CA LEU A 21 3.83 8.22 10.13
C LEU A 21 3.83 7.60 8.72
N HIS A 22 2.83 6.76 8.45
CA HIS A 22 2.69 6.04 7.17
C HIS A 22 1.31 6.23 6.54
N ILE A 23 0.32 6.67 7.33
CA ILE A 23 -1.05 6.94 6.89
C ILE A 23 -1.51 8.26 7.52
N PRO A 24 -2.50 8.97 6.95
CA PRO A 24 -3.04 10.17 7.56
C PRO A 24 -3.61 9.95 8.96
N VAL A 25 -3.63 11.00 9.78
CA VAL A 25 -4.39 10.98 11.03
C VAL A 25 -5.88 10.97 10.71
N CYS A 26 -6.63 10.07 11.35
CA CYS A 26 -8.07 9.97 11.29
C CYS A 26 -8.69 10.75 12.45
N HIS A 27 -9.53 11.72 12.11
CA HIS A 27 -10.29 12.56 13.04
C HIS A 27 -11.64 11.95 13.39
N GLY A 28 -12.04 10.87 12.71
CA GLY A 28 -13.22 10.08 13.03
C GLY A 28 -14.05 9.71 11.82
N TYR A 29 -14.92 8.72 12.05
CA TYR A 29 -15.98 8.31 11.16
C TYR A 29 -17.31 8.91 11.61
N PHE A 30 -18.04 9.50 10.66
CA PHE A 30 -19.33 10.12 10.91
C PHE A 30 -20.36 9.54 9.95
N SER A 31 -21.52 9.16 10.48
CA SER A 31 -22.64 8.66 9.68
C SER A 31 -23.94 9.37 10.05
N GLY A 32 -24.86 9.45 9.08
CA GLY A 32 -26.12 10.14 9.26
C GLY A 32 -27.08 9.89 8.11
N SER A 33 -28.21 10.60 8.12
CA SER A 33 -29.23 10.51 7.07
C SER A 33 -29.52 11.90 6.52
N THR A 34 -29.59 12.00 5.20
CA THR A 34 -30.00 13.22 4.49
C THR A 34 -31.34 12.98 3.79
N ARG A 35 -31.91 14.03 3.18
CA ARG A 35 -33.07 13.88 2.28
C ARG A 35 -32.79 12.94 1.09
N GLY A 36 -31.52 12.78 0.71
CA GLY A 36 -31.08 11.89 -0.37
C GLY A 36 -30.75 10.46 0.08
N GLY A 37 -30.91 10.14 1.37
CA GLY A 37 -30.60 8.83 1.93
C GLY A 37 -29.43 8.84 2.93
N PRO A 38 -28.99 7.65 3.38
CA PRO A 38 -27.87 7.51 4.30
C PRO A 38 -26.57 8.04 3.70
N VAL A 39 -25.77 8.71 4.53
CA VAL A 39 -24.44 9.21 4.17
C VAL A 39 -23.47 8.88 5.28
N ALA A 40 -22.22 8.68 4.91
CA ALA A 40 -21.12 8.55 5.86
C ALA A 40 -19.86 9.20 5.31
N CYS A 41 -19.00 9.69 6.19
CA CYS A 41 -17.71 10.24 5.84
C CYS A 41 -16.64 9.82 6.85
N LEU A 42 -15.42 9.69 6.36
CA LEU A 42 -14.21 9.50 7.14
C LEU A 42 -13.40 10.79 6.99
N VAL A 43 -13.01 11.40 8.11
CA VAL A 43 -12.26 12.67 8.10
C VAL A 43 -10.79 12.37 8.40
N LEU A 44 -9.90 12.68 7.46
CA LEU A 44 -8.47 12.44 7.55
C LEU A 44 -7.68 13.75 7.42
N ASP A 45 -6.44 13.77 7.95
CA ASP A 45 -5.48 14.85 7.66
C ASP A 45 -5.25 15.00 6.16
N TYR A 46 -5.25 16.24 5.68
CA TYR A 46 -4.85 16.54 4.31
C TYR A 46 -3.34 16.40 4.16
N CYS A 47 -2.91 15.40 3.39
CA CYS A 47 -1.50 15.03 3.22
C CYS A 47 -0.99 15.28 1.79
N CYS A 48 -1.40 16.40 1.18
CA CYS A 48 -1.08 16.78 -0.20
C CYS A 48 -1.77 15.89 -1.26
N GLU A 49 -1.34 16.03 -2.52
CA GLU A 49 -1.90 15.33 -3.67
C GLU A 49 -1.25 13.95 -3.86
N PRO A 50 -1.96 13.00 -4.52
CA PRO A 50 -1.37 11.73 -4.91
C PRO A 50 -0.14 11.89 -5.81
N VAL A 51 0.77 10.91 -5.75
CA VAL A 51 1.90 10.86 -6.68
C VAL A 51 1.40 10.76 -8.12
N GLN A 52 1.97 11.58 -9.01
CA GLN A 52 1.53 11.69 -10.40
C GLN A 52 2.36 10.81 -11.35
N ASP A 53 3.59 10.47 -10.95
CA ASP A 53 4.47 9.58 -11.70
C ASP A 53 4.18 8.12 -11.39
N SER A 54 4.46 7.23 -12.35
CA SER A 54 4.41 5.79 -12.10
C SER A 54 5.40 5.39 -11.00
N PHE A 55 5.06 4.37 -10.22
CA PHE A 55 5.92 3.86 -9.15
C PHE A 55 7.36 3.58 -9.59
N SER A 56 7.56 3.07 -10.81
CA SER A 56 8.89 2.81 -11.38
C SER A 56 9.73 4.07 -11.63
N ASN A 57 9.10 5.25 -11.76
CA ASN A 57 9.77 6.50 -12.11
C ASN A 57 10.02 7.39 -10.88
N LEU A 58 9.45 7.05 -9.73
CA LEU A 58 9.68 7.75 -8.47
C LEU A 58 11.15 7.71 -8.05
N SER A 59 11.56 8.69 -7.25
CA SER A 59 12.94 8.73 -6.73
C SER A 59 13.26 7.45 -5.93
N PRO A 60 14.50 6.93 -5.98
CA PRO A 60 14.89 5.75 -5.20
C PRO A 60 14.60 5.90 -3.70
N ARG A 61 14.79 7.10 -3.14
CA ARG A 61 14.47 7.40 -1.74
C ARG A 61 12.98 7.22 -1.45
N PHE A 62 12.10 7.75 -2.30
CA PHE A 62 10.66 7.69 -2.07
C PHE A 62 10.11 6.27 -2.27
N LYS A 63 10.62 5.53 -3.26
CA LYS A 63 10.29 4.10 -3.44
C LYS A 63 10.58 3.27 -2.19
N ARG A 64 11.72 3.50 -1.55
CA ARG A 64 12.07 2.87 -0.26
C ARG A 64 11.12 3.26 0.86
N ALA A 65 10.70 4.52 0.90
CA ALA A 65 9.73 4.98 1.89
C ALA A 65 8.34 4.33 1.68
N ILE A 66 7.93 4.12 0.42
CA ILE A 66 6.70 3.38 0.10
C ILE A 66 6.83 1.94 0.59
N LEU A 67 7.94 1.27 0.27
CA LEU A 67 8.19 -0.09 0.77
C LEU A 67 8.18 -0.15 2.31
N SER A 68 8.80 0.82 2.98
CA SER A 68 8.79 0.91 4.45
C SER A 68 7.37 1.01 4.99
N SER A 69 6.52 1.83 4.37
CA SER A 69 5.11 1.98 4.75
C SER A 69 4.33 0.69 4.54
N ALA A 70 4.58 0.01 3.42
CA ALA A 70 3.97 -1.29 3.14
C ALA A 70 4.36 -2.36 4.16
N LEU A 71 5.65 -2.44 4.51
CA LEU A 71 6.10 -3.39 5.55
C LEU A 71 5.48 -3.09 6.91
N ALA A 72 5.39 -1.81 7.30
CA ALA A 72 4.75 -1.40 8.55
C ALA A 72 3.25 -1.75 8.59
N ILE A 73 2.51 -1.50 7.51
CA ILE A 73 1.09 -1.86 7.37
C ILE A 73 0.90 -3.39 7.48
N HIS A 74 1.77 -4.17 6.83
CA HIS A 74 1.73 -5.63 6.91
C HIS A 74 2.10 -6.15 8.30
N ASP A 75 3.03 -5.50 9.00
CA ASP A 75 3.42 -5.85 10.37
C ASP A 75 2.34 -5.51 11.40
N ALA A 76 1.55 -4.48 11.13
CA ALA A 76 0.30 -4.20 11.85
C ALA A 76 -0.83 -5.22 11.54
N GLY A 77 -0.58 -6.15 10.63
CA GLY A 77 -1.49 -7.24 10.30
C GLY A 77 -2.62 -6.82 9.35
N VAL A 78 -2.31 -5.97 8.37
CA VAL A 78 -3.23 -5.49 7.34
C VAL A 78 -2.59 -5.65 5.95
N ALA A 79 -3.39 -6.10 4.99
CA ALA A 79 -3.08 -6.07 3.56
C ALA A 79 -3.99 -5.03 2.91
N THR A 80 -3.47 -4.17 2.04
CA THR A 80 -4.25 -3.07 1.42
C THR A 80 -5.07 -3.54 0.23
N HIS A 81 -4.51 -4.47 -0.55
CA HIS A 81 -4.99 -4.97 -1.83
C HIS A 81 -5.11 -3.95 -2.98
N ASP A 82 -4.76 -2.67 -2.76
CA ASP A 82 -4.85 -1.62 -3.79
C ASP A 82 -3.66 -0.65 -3.78
N TRP A 83 -2.45 -1.21 -3.84
CA TRP A 83 -1.24 -0.42 -4.10
C TRP A 83 -1.28 0.20 -5.49
N ALA A 84 -1.63 1.49 -5.54
CA ALA A 84 -1.67 2.30 -6.74
C ALA A 84 -1.17 3.73 -6.47
N GLU A 85 -0.67 4.41 -7.49
CA GLU A 85 -0.14 5.78 -7.42
C GLU A 85 -1.16 6.75 -6.80
N ARG A 86 -2.44 6.61 -7.17
CA ARG A 86 -3.55 7.41 -6.63
C ARG A 86 -3.74 7.29 -5.10
N ASN A 87 -3.24 6.23 -4.49
CA ASN A 87 -3.42 5.90 -3.08
C ASN A 87 -2.15 6.20 -2.24
N VAL A 88 -1.16 6.85 -2.85
CA VAL A 88 0.08 7.28 -2.18
C VAL A 88 0.22 8.78 -2.32
N LEU A 89 0.09 9.50 -1.20
CA LEU A 89 0.28 10.95 -1.16
C LEU A 89 1.73 11.29 -0.84
N ASP A 90 2.30 12.31 -1.48
CA ASP A 90 3.64 12.82 -1.15
C ASP A 90 3.55 13.95 -0.11
N TYR A 91 3.64 13.58 1.16
CA TYR A 91 3.68 14.52 2.27
C TYR A 91 5.13 14.92 2.59
N HIS A 92 5.65 15.89 1.84
CA HIS A 92 7.01 16.43 2.02
C HIS A 92 8.14 15.38 1.92
N GLY A 93 8.02 14.44 0.98
CA GLY A 93 8.95 13.33 0.79
C GLY A 93 8.66 12.11 1.67
N CYS A 94 7.58 12.14 2.44
CA CYS A 94 7.07 11.01 3.22
C CYS A 94 5.76 10.50 2.60
N PRO A 95 5.68 9.23 2.17
CA PRO A 95 4.46 8.68 1.61
C PRO A 95 3.39 8.50 2.69
N MET A 96 2.19 8.98 2.42
CA MET A 96 1.00 8.74 3.24
C MET A 96 0.03 7.86 2.44
N ILE A 97 -0.19 6.64 2.93
CA ILE A 97 -1.04 5.64 2.27
C ILE A 97 -2.49 5.88 2.68
N ILE A 98 -3.38 5.91 1.69
CA ILE A 98 -4.82 6.10 1.86
C ILE A 98 -5.60 5.00 1.15
N ASP A 99 -6.92 5.04 1.26
CA ASP A 99 -7.86 4.16 0.54
C ASP A 99 -7.73 2.69 0.98
N PHE A 100 -8.15 2.41 2.22
CA PHE A 100 -8.15 1.07 2.82
C PHE A 100 -9.51 0.36 2.69
N ASP A 101 -10.31 0.70 1.69
CA ASP A 101 -11.65 0.11 1.50
C ASP A 101 -11.60 -1.38 1.10
N GLU A 102 -10.57 -1.77 0.35
CA GLU A 102 -10.26 -3.15 -0.02
C GLU A 102 -9.35 -3.85 1.00
N ALA A 103 -8.92 -3.15 2.05
CA ALA A 103 -8.01 -3.70 3.02
C ALA A 103 -8.64 -4.85 3.82
N ARG A 104 -7.81 -5.81 4.22
CA ARG A 104 -8.22 -7.00 4.96
C ARG A 104 -7.24 -7.31 6.10
N PRO A 105 -7.70 -7.91 7.21
CA PRO A 105 -6.81 -8.52 8.19
C PRO A 105 -5.85 -9.49 7.49
N HIS A 106 -4.57 -9.38 7.82
CA HIS A 106 -3.50 -10.12 7.16
C HIS A 106 -2.51 -10.64 8.21
N GLU A 107 -1.98 -11.84 7.98
CA GLU A 107 -0.80 -12.33 8.67
C GLU A 107 0.32 -12.46 7.65
N CYS A 108 1.29 -11.53 7.68
CA CYS A 108 2.33 -11.49 6.67
C CYS A 108 3.26 -12.70 6.79
N LYS A 109 3.23 -13.60 5.79
CA LYS A 109 4.09 -14.79 5.73
C LYS A 109 5.39 -14.54 4.97
N ARG A 110 5.81 -13.28 4.82
CA ARG A 110 7.08 -12.95 4.14
C ARG A 110 8.23 -13.65 4.86
N LYS A 111 9.11 -14.30 4.10
CA LYS A 111 10.20 -15.14 4.64
C LYS A 111 11.57 -14.50 4.55
N MET A 112 11.68 -13.40 3.81
CA MET A 112 12.95 -12.73 3.52
C MET A 112 12.76 -11.22 3.41
N GLN A 113 13.86 -10.50 3.55
CA GLN A 113 13.91 -9.06 3.31
C GLN A 113 13.99 -8.77 1.80
N VAL A 114 13.56 -7.58 1.43
CA VAL A 114 13.78 -7.05 0.08
C VAL A 114 15.19 -6.49 0.04
N ILE A 115 16.04 -7.04 -0.83
CA ILE A 115 17.37 -6.50 -1.12
C ILE A 115 17.30 -5.78 -2.46
N GLU A 116 17.54 -4.47 -2.43
CA GLU A 116 17.54 -3.62 -3.62
C GLU A 116 18.61 -4.03 -4.62
N GLY A 117 18.25 -4.02 -5.90
CA GLY A 117 19.16 -4.32 -6.99
C GLY A 117 19.59 -5.78 -7.07
N GLU A 118 18.95 -6.70 -6.34
CA GLU A 118 19.11 -8.15 -6.51
C GLU A 118 18.09 -8.73 -7.49
N ASP A 119 18.32 -9.96 -7.93
CA ASP A 119 17.34 -10.70 -8.72
C ASP A 119 16.08 -11.01 -7.88
N PRO A 120 14.88 -10.87 -8.45
CA PRO A 120 13.66 -11.16 -7.70
C PRO A 120 13.59 -12.66 -7.35
N PRO A 121 13.27 -13.02 -6.09
CA PRO A 121 13.03 -14.41 -5.72
C PRO A 121 11.77 -14.93 -6.42
N ARG A 122 11.49 -16.24 -6.32
CA ARG A 122 10.16 -16.73 -6.70
C ARG A 122 9.14 -16.18 -5.70
N CYS A 123 7.97 -15.78 -6.17
CA CYS A 123 6.92 -15.24 -5.29
C CYS A 123 6.53 -16.22 -4.15
N ALA A 124 6.52 -17.52 -4.42
CA ALA A 124 6.23 -18.55 -3.40
C ALA A 124 7.31 -18.64 -2.31
N ASP A 125 8.58 -18.38 -2.69
CA ASP A 125 9.69 -18.36 -1.75
C ASP A 125 9.66 -17.08 -0.91
N PHE A 126 9.27 -15.94 -1.52
CA PHE A 126 9.12 -14.67 -0.82
C PHE A 126 8.04 -14.72 0.27
N GLY A 127 6.88 -15.32 -0.02
CA GLY A 127 5.84 -15.63 0.98
C GLY A 127 4.75 -14.56 1.18
N CYS A 128 4.77 -13.44 0.46
CA CYS A 128 3.69 -12.44 0.47
C CYS A 128 3.49 -11.87 -0.95
N SER A 129 2.35 -12.17 -1.58
CA SER A 129 2.09 -11.79 -2.98
C SER A 129 1.94 -10.28 -3.17
N GLU A 130 1.31 -9.58 -2.23
CA GLU A 130 1.09 -8.13 -2.29
C GLU A 130 2.41 -7.35 -2.24
N ILE A 131 3.23 -7.55 -1.21
CA ILE A 131 4.55 -6.91 -1.11
C ILE A 131 5.43 -7.29 -2.30
N PHE A 132 5.40 -8.56 -2.75
CA PHE A 132 6.16 -8.98 -3.93
C PHE A 132 5.77 -8.18 -5.18
N ARG A 133 4.46 -8.01 -5.44
CA ARG A 133 3.96 -7.21 -6.58
C ARG A 133 4.35 -5.74 -6.43
N LEU A 134 4.22 -5.16 -5.23
CA LEU A 134 4.59 -3.78 -4.96
C LEU A 134 6.09 -3.53 -5.24
N VAL A 135 6.97 -4.36 -4.70
CA VAL A 135 8.43 -4.23 -4.90
C VAL A 135 8.81 -4.30 -6.37
N LYS A 136 8.13 -5.16 -7.14
CA LYS A 136 8.28 -5.24 -8.59
C LYS A 136 7.80 -3.95 -9.27
N ASN A 137 6.65 -3.41 -8.89
CA ASN A 137 6.10 -2.17 -9.46
C ASN A 137 6.98 -0.94 -9.15
N LEU A 138 7.58 -0.90 -7.96
CA LEU A 138 8.56 0.11 -7.56
C LEU A 138 9.90 -0.04 -8.32
N GLY A 139 10.13 -1.19 -8.97
CA GLY A 139 11.38 -1.48 -9.67
C GLY A 139 12.59 -1.53 -8.73
N LEU A 140 12.41 -2.09 -7.53
CA LEU A 140 13.48 -2.20 -6.53
C LEU A 140 14.36 -3.44 -6.75
N TRP A 141 13.85 -4.47 -7.42
CA TRP A 141 14.65 -5.59 -7.92
C TRP A 141 15.19 -5.32 -9.33
N LYS A 142 16.21 -6.07 -9.76
CA LYS A 142 16.70 -5.99 -11.15
C LYS A 142 15.54 -6.30 -12.11
N SER A 143 15.37 -5.43 -13.10
CA SER A 143 14.55 -5.74 -14.26
C SER A 143 15.16 -6.96 -14.95
N SER A 144 14.34 -7.96 -15.28
CA SER A 144 14.78 -9.15 -16.04
C SER A 144 15.28 -8.84 -17.46
N GLU A 145 15.34 -7.56 -17.84
CA GLU A 145 15.71 -7.08 -19.18
C GLU A 145 17.21 -7.03 -19.45
N SER A 146 18.08 -7.36 -18.49
CA SER A 146 19.51 -7.61 -18.79
C SER A 146 19.80 -9.05 -19.25
N CYS A 147 18.79 -9.91 -19.42
CA CYS A 147 18.94 -11.19 -20.09
C CYS A 147 17.90 -11.30 -21.21
N SER A 148 18.29 -10.88 -22.41
CA SER A 148 17.51 -11.03 -23.63
C SER A 148 17.18 -12.50 -23.89
N SER A 149 15.96 -12.93 -23.54
CA SER A 149 15.10 -13.85 -24.32
C SER A 149 13.91 -14.39 -23.49
N LEU A 150 12.71 -14.18 -24.05
CA LEU A 150 11.46 -14.93 -23.83
C LEU A 150 10.58 -14.56 -22.63
N SER A 151 9.58 -13.75 -22.99
CA SER A 151 8.27 -13.53 -22.36
C SER A 151 7.66 -14.75 -21.66
N ARG A 152 7.42 -14.65 -20.34
CA ARG A 152 6.32 -15.37 -19.66
C ARG A 152 5.69 -14.49 -18.59
N ILE A 153 4.43 -14.12 -18.83
CA ILE A 153 3.53 -13.48 -17.88
C ILE A 153 3.26 -14.47 -16.74
N TRP A 154 3.80 -14.21 -15.55
CA TRP A 154 3.43 -14.94 -14.33
C TRP A 154 2.46 -14.08 -13.53
N ARG A 155 1.17 -14.44 -13.58
CA ARG A 155 0.18 -13.96 -12.59
C ARG A 155 0.37 -14.79 -11.32
N CYS A 156 0.72 -14.14 -10.22
CA CYS A 156 0.64 -14.75 -8.90
C CYS A 156 -0.84 -14.81 -8.52
N ARG A 157 -1.40 -16.02 -8.37
CA ARG A 157 -2.73 -16.21 -7.78
C ARG A 157 -2.57 -16.29 -6.25
N ASP A 158 -3.50 -15.65 -5.57
CA ASP A 158 -3.66 -15.66 -4.11
C ASP A 158 -4.23 -17.01 -3.62
#